data_AF-A0A8S3IRI7-F1
#
_entry.id   AF-A0A8S3IRI7-F1
#
_cell.length_a   1.000
_cell.length_b   1.000
_cell.length_c   1.000
_cell.angle_alpha   90.00
_cell.angle_beta   90.00
_cell.angle_gamma   90.00
#
_symmetry.space_group_name_H-M   'P 1'
#
loop_
_entity.id
_entity.type
_entity.pdbx_description
1 polymer ?
#
loop_
_entity_poly.entity_id
_entity_poly.type
_entity_poly.pdbx_seq_one_letter_code
_entity_poly.pdbx_strand_id
1 'polypeptide(L)'
;EILDEYERLAREREERRFNQMTNPSGSVQMSVNLTDIFDQMNSNDENSDFSPVVEMTEFTVAQGIDIPLTSQDTATVTAVATTRNGRGTGSLTTSFRRVLADLSWFRIDLSFGEQNLAAFRYFRRLTQKLQASAAATFGLAEGGSTIITPSFLFSVTYQLTHHLSSSLQWKTGADSCMKGGLHYDNQTLSVSSAIQ
;
A
#
# COMPACT_ATOMS: atom_id res chain seq x y z
N GLU A 1 13.70 -38.76 -25.40
CA GLU A 1 12.45 -38.54 -26.17
C GLU A 1 11.22 -38.49 -25.28
N ILE A 2 10.68 -39.60 -24.75
CA ILE A 2 9.48 -39.57 -23.87
C ILE A 2 9.72 -38.82 -22.55
N LEU A 3 10.91 -38.91 -21.96
CA LEU A 3 11.28 -38.17 -20.75
C LEU A 3 11.40 -36.66 -21.01
N ASP A 4 12.00 -36.27 -22.14
CA ASP A 4 12.17 -34.85 -22.52
C ASP A 4 10.82 -34.19 -22.83
N GLU A 5 9.91 -34.93 -23.46
CA GLU A 5 8.57 -34.46 -23.77
C GLU A 5 7.71 -34.30 -22.50
N TYR A 6 7.91 -35.19 -21.51
CA TYR A 6 7.26 -35.10 -20.21
C TYR A 6 7.77 -33.90 -19.38
N GLU A 7 9.08 -33.65 -19.40
CA GLU A 7 9.69 -32.52 -18.71
C GLU A 7 9.27 -31.18 -19.31
N ARG A 8 9.10 -31.13 -20.65
CA ARG A 8 8.57 -29.97 -21.36
C ARG A 8 7.10 -29.69 -21.01
N LEU A 9 6.25 -30.73 -20.96
CA LEU A 9 4.84 -30.61 -20.57
C LEU A 9 4.64 -30.23 -19.10
N ALA A 10 5.53 -30.69 -18.20
CA ALA A 10 5.52 -30.29 -16.80
C ALA A 10 5.86 -28.80 -16.62
N ARG A 11 6.91 -28.33 -17.32
CA ARG A 11 7.33 -26.92 -17.31
C ARG A 11 6.25 -25.99 -17.87
N GLU A 12 5.60 -26.39 -18.96
CA GLU A 12 4.54 -25.58 -19.58
C GLU A 12 3.27 -25.50 -18.70
N ARG A 13 2.97 -26.54 -17.91
CA ARG A 13 1.88 -26.49 -16.91
C ARG A 13 2.23 -25.61 -15.71
N GLU A 14 3.47 -25.64 -15.26
CA GLU A 14 3.96 -24.77 -14.19
C GLU A 14 3.96 -23.30 -14.63
N GLU A 15 4.42 -22.99 -15.85
CA GLU A 15 4.38 -21.65 -16.42
C GLU A 15 2.96 -21.12 -16.61
N ARG A 16 2.03 -21.95 -17.12
CA ARG A 16 0.62 -21.55 -17.25
C ARG A 16 -0.04 -21.31 -15.90
N ARG A 17 0.27 -22.13 -14.90
CA ARG A 17 -0.22 -21.95 -13.52
C ARG A 17 0.36 -20.66 -12.91
N PHE A 18 1.65 -20.41 -13.11
CA PHE A 18 2.33 -19.20 -12.66
C PHE A 18 1.74 -17.92 -13.27
N ASN A 19 1.47 -17.93 -14.58
CA ASN A 19 0.87 -16.80 -15.29
C ASN A 19 -0.60 -16.54 -14.87
N GLN A 20 -1.35 -17.57 -14.53
CA GLN A 20 -2.73 -17.42 -14.03
C GLN A 20 -2.81 -16.92 -12.58
N MET A 21 -1.75 -17.15 -11.79
CA MET A 21 -1.70 -16.74 -10.39
C MET A 21 -1.00 -15.39 -10.19
N THR A 22 -0.24 -14.93 -11.19
CA THR A 22 0.35 -13.59 -11.19
C THR A 22 -0.75 -12.56 -11.43
N ASN A 23 -0.97 -11.68 -10.47
CA ASN A 23 -2.00 -10.64 -10.57
C ASN A 23 -1.35 -9.26 -10.78
N PRO A 24 -1.24 -8.77 -12.02
CA PRO A 24 -0.77 -7.41 -12.26
C PRO A 24 -1.88 -6.41 -11.89
N SER A 25 -1.58 -5.50 -10.97
CA SER A 25 -2.45 -4.38 -10.61
C SER A 25 -1.81 -3.07 -11.07
N GLY A 26 -2.44 -2.34 -11.98
CA GLY A 26 -2.00 -1.01 -12.39
C GLY A 26 -3.04 0.03 -12.03
N SER A 27 -2.63 1.19 -11.53
CA SER A 27 -3.49 2.36 -11.39
C SER A 27 -2.78 3.61 -11.92
N VAL A 28 -3.56 4.48 -12.55
CA VAL A 28 -3.12 5.80 -13.00
C VAL A 28 -4.05 6.81 -12.37
N GLN A 29 -3.48 7.75 -11.63
CA GLN A 29 -4.18 8.85 -10.97
C GLN A 29 -3.64 10.17 -11.52
N MET A 30 -4.54 11.09 -11.88
CA MET A 30 -4.20 12.41 -12.40
C MET A 30 -4.96 13.47 -11.61
N SER A 31 -4.26 14.48 -11.12
CA SER A 31 -4.84 15.67 -10.49
C SER A 31 -4.66 16.87 -11.41
N VAL A 32 -5.76 17.55 -11.68
CA VAL A 32 -5.83 18.68 -12.62
C VAL A 32 -6.21 19.94 -11.85
N ASN A 33 -5.46 21.02 -12.06
CA ASN A 33 -5.82 22.35 -11.58
C ASN A 33 -6.84 22.95 -12.54
N LEU A 34 -8.02 23.27 -12.01
CA LEU A 34 -9.13 23.84 -12.76
C LEU A 34 -9.39 25.32 -12.39
N THR A 35 -8.52 25.96 -11.60
CA THR A 35 -8.74 27.33 -11.10
C THR A 35 -9.01 28.33 -12.23
N ASP A 36 -8.24 28.26 -13.33
CA ASP A 36 -8.38 29.15 -14.50
C ASP A 36 -9.74 28.94 -15.23
N ILE A 37 -10.28 27.72 -15.19
CA ILE A 37 -11.59 27.40 -15.78
C ILE A 37 -12.74 27.99 -14.95
N PHE A 38 -12.61 28.01 -13.62
CA PHE A 38 -13.64 28.58 -12.75
C PHE A 38 -13.59 30.11 -12.68
N ASP A 39 -12.40 30.70 -12.77
CA ASP A 39 -12.24 32.16 -12.78
C ASP A 39 -12.78 32.77 -14.08
N GLN A 40 -12.55 32.14 -15.23
CA GLN A 40 -13.10 32.59 -16.52
C GLN A 40 -14.62 32.39 -16.65
N MET A 41 -15.24 31.45 -15.92
CA MET A 41 -16.71 31.34 -15.86
C MET A 41 -17.36 32.47 -15.05
N ASN A 42 -16.65 33.05 -14.08
CA ASN A 42 -17.14 34.16 -13.26
C ASN A 42 -16.89 35.54 -13.89
N SER A 43 -15.96 35.64 -14.84
CA SER A 43 -15.78 36.85 -15.63
C SER A 43 -16.86 36.95 -16.71
N ASN A 44 -17.77 37.93 -16.58
CA ASN A 44 -18.83 38.26 -17.54
C ASN A 44 -18.30 38.87 -18.86
N ASP A 45 -17.18 38.39 -19.40
CA ASP A 45 -16.66 38.85 -20.69
C ASP A 45 -17.16 37.95 -21.83
N GLU A 46 -18.27 38.37 -22.45
CA GLU A 46 -18.95 37.70 -23.58
C GLU A 46 -18.10 37.63 -24.88
N ASN A 47 -16.88 38.19 -24.90
CA ASN A 47 -16.02 38.29 -26.08
C ASN A 47 -14.63 37.62 -25.91
N SER A 48 -14.41 36.84 -24.85
CA SER A 48 -13.17 36.08 -24.71
C SER A 48 -13.27 34.74 -25.43
N ASP A 49 -12.38 34.49 -26.39
CA ASP A 49 -12.22 33.18 -27.01
C ASP A 49 -11.95 32.15 -25.90
N PHE A 50 -12.94 31.32 -25.60
CA PHE A 50 -12.86 30.31 -24.54
C PHE A 50 -11.85 29.22 -24.93
N SER A 51 -10.59 29.39 -24.52
CA SER A 51 -9.55 28.37 -24.59
C SER A 51 -9.18 27.93 -23.17
N PRO A 52 -9.86 26.91 -22.59
CA PRO A 52 -9.56 26.46 -21.24
C PRO A 52 -8.13 25.90 -21.19
N VAL A 53 -7.26 26.57 -20.43
CA VAL A 53 -5.92 26.06 -20.16
C VAL A 53 -6.02 25.08 -19.00
N VAL A 54 -6.07 23.79 -19.33
CA VAL A 54 -6.08 22.72 -18.33
C VAL A 54 -4.65 22.49 -17.86
N GLU A 55 -4.33 22.92 -16.64
CA GLU A 55 -3.03 22.68 -16.03
C GLU A 55 -3.03 21.37 -15.25
N MET A 56 -2.12 20.46 -15.60
CA MET A 56 -1.93 19.19 -14.88
C MET A 56 -0.99 19.40 -13.69
N THR A 57 -1.52 19.31 -12.47
CA THR A 57 -0.75 19.57 -11.24
C THR A 57 0.02 18.34 -10.78
N GLU A 58 -0.58 17.16 -10.90
CA GLU A 58 -0.01 15.91 -10.41
C GLU A 58 -0.37 14.72 -11.29
N PHE A 59 0.60 13.85 -11.55
CA PHE A 59 0.44 12.62 -12.29
C PHE A 59 1.07 11.48 -11.50
N THR A 60 0.29 10.46 -11.12
CA THR A 60 0.77 9.29 -10.39
C THR A 60 0.46 8.03 -11.17
N VAL A 61 1.48 7.25 -11.47
CA VAL A 61 1.36 5.92 -12.07
C VAL A 61 1.87 4.91 -11.05
N ALA A 62 1.04 3.94 -10.69
CA ALA A 62 1.43 2.83 -9.83
C ALA A 62 1.23 1.51 -10.60
N GLN A 63 2.26 0.67 -10.60
CA GLN A 63 2.21 -0.65 -11.20
C GLN A 63 2.74 -1.67 -10.19
N GLY A 64 1.92 -2.66 -9.89
CA GLY A 64 2.21 -3.75 -8.97
C GLY A 64 2.05 -5.09 -9.67
N ILE A 65 2.90 -6.05 -9.30
CA ILE A 65 2.79 -7.44 -9.72
C ILE A 65 2.91 -8.29 -8.46
N ASP A 66 1.87 -9.08 -8.19
CA ASP A 66 1.89 -10.12 -7.17
C ASP A 66 2.29 -11.45 -7.80
N ILE A 67 3.35 -12.04 -7.27
CA ILE A 67 3.97 -13.30 -7.71
C ILE A 67 3.86 -14.31 -6.58
N PRO A 68 2.88 -15.24 -6.61
CA PRO A 68 2.83 -16.33 -5.65
C PRO A 68 3.95 -17.33 -5.95
N LEU A 69 4.88 -17.47 -5.01
CA LEU A 69 6.01 -18.39 -5.12
C LEU A 69 5.63 -19.80 -4.65
N THR A 70 4.82 -19.89 -3.59
CA THR A 70 4.25 -21.14 -3.06
C THR A 70 2.80 -20.92 -2.64
N SER A 71 2.13 -21.95 -2.10
CA SER A 71 0.79 -21.79 -1.52
C SER A 71 0.74 -20.82 -0.34
N GLN A 72 1.89 -20.57 0.30
CA GLN A 72 2.02 -19.71 1.49
C GLN A 72 2.87 -18.46 1.24
N ASP A 73 3.73 -18.47 0.22
CA ASP A 73 4.67 -17.39 -0.07
C ASP A 73 4.22 -16.57 -1.28
N THR A 74 4.26 -15.25 -1.13
CA THR A 74 3.94 -14.30 -2.20
C THR A 74 4.99 -13.19 -2.20
N ALA A 75 5.65 -13.00 -3.34
CA ALA A 75 6.46 -11.83 -3.60
C ALA A 75 5.59 -10.78 -4.30
N THR A 76 5.70 -9.52 -3.91
CA THR A 76 5.02 -8.41 -4.59
C THR A 76 6.08 -7.41 -5.01
N VAL A 77 6.04 -6.93 -6.24
CA VAL A 77 6.86 -5.81 -6.69
C VAL A 77 5.92 -4.68 -7.08
N THR A 78 6.13 -3.49 -6.55
CA THR A 78 5.31 -2.31 -6.83
C THR A 78 6.20 -1.13 -7.16
N ALA A 79 6.03 -0.54 -8.33
CA ALA A 79 6.66 0.70 -8.75
C ALA A 79 5.61 1.81 -8.74
N VAL A 80 5.94 2.95 -8.16
CA VAL A 80 5.12 4.16 -8.16
C VAL A 80 5.97 5.30 -8.69
N ALA A 81 5.47 6.03 -9.69
CA ALA A 81 6.08 7.24 -10.22
C ALA A 81 5.06 8.37 -10.11
N THR A 82 5.43 9.45 -9.44
CA THR A 82 4.60 10.64 -9.26
C THR A 82 5.33 11.85 -9.83
N THR A 83 4.67 12.64 -10.67
CA THR A 83 5.19 13.91 -11.18
C THR A 83 4.28 15.03 -10.72
N ARG A 84 4.84 16.02 -10.02
CA ARG A 84 4.11 17.19 -9.53
C ARG A 84 4.82 18.46 -9.96
N ASN A 85 4.11 19.36 -10.64
CA ASN A 85 4.62 20.66 -11.10
C ASN A 85 6.00 20.54 -11.81
N GLY A 86 6.14 19.55 -12.70
CA GLY A 86 7.37 19.32 -13.46
C GLY A 86 8.53 18.65 -12.71
N ARG A 87 8.40 18.29 -11.42
CA ARG A 87 9.36 17.44 -10.70
C ARG A 87 8.80 16.03 -10.52
N GLY A 88 9.53 15.03 -10.99
CA GLY A 88 9.19 13.62 -10.84
C GLY A 88 9.90 12.99 -9.65
N THR A 89 9.17 12.24 -8.83
CA THR A 89 9.71 11.30 -7.84
C THR A 89 9.18 9.90 -8.12
N GLY A 90 9.92 8.90 -7.69
CA GLY A 90 9.52 7.51 -7.88
C GLY A 90 9.99 6.64 -6.73
N SER A 91 9.28 5.55 -6.51
CA SER A 91 9.66 4.52 -5.55
C SER A 91 9.39 3.14 -6.13
N LEU A 92 10.26 2.20 -5.79
CA LEU A 92 10.17 0.79 -6.10
C LEU A 92 10.15 0.02 -4.78
N THR A 93 9.02 -0.60 -4.47
CA THR A 93 8.84 -1.45 -3.29
C THR A 93 8.81 -2.91 -3.71
N THR A 94 9.73 -3.70 -3.17
CA THR A 94 9.71 -5.15 -3.25
C THR A 94 9.31 -5.72 -1.89
N SER A 95 8.33 -6.60 -1.89
CA SER A 95 7.77 -7.20 -0.70
C SER A 95 7.82 -8.72 -0.77
N PHE A 96 8.11 -9.36 0.35
CA PHE A 96 8.00 -10.80 0.51
C PHE A 96 7.05 -11.10 1.66
N ARG A 97 5.94 -11.77 1.37
CA ARG A 97 4.93 -12.20 2.34
C ARG A 97 4.94 -13.72 2.47
N ARG A 98 4.91 -14.22 3.70
CA ARG A 98 4.75 -15.65 4.00
C ARG A 98 3.63 -15.86 5.03
N VAL A 99 2.72 -16.76 4.72
CA VAL A 99 1.69 -17.25 5.64
C VAL A 99 2.28 -18.38 6.48
N LEU A 100 2.46 -18.16 7.77
CA LEU A 100 3.10 -19.13 8.68
C LEU A 100 2.11 -20.18 9.19
N ALA A 101 0.88 -19.76 9.47
CA ALA A 101 -0.21 -20.60 9.91
C ALA A 101 -1.52 -20.01 9.37
N ASP A 102 -2.63 -20.75 9.50
CA ASP A 102 -3.97 -20.31 9.04
C ASP A 102 -4.42 -18.95 9.61
N LEU A 103 -3.74 -18.48 10.66
CA LEU A 103 -4.07 -17.29 11.44
C LEU A 103 -2.96 -16.24 11.44
N SER A 104 -1.80 -16.50 10.85
CA SER A 104 -0.64 -15.59 10.92
C SER A 104 0.14 -15.50 9.63
N TRP A 105 0.60 -14.30 9.34
CA TRP A 105 1.49 -14.02 8.22
C TRP A 105 2.50 -12.96 8.61
N PHE A 106 3.65 -12.99 7.96
CA PHE A 106 4.59 -11.88 8.01
C PHE A 106 4.89 -11.37 6.61
N ARG A 107 5.31 -10.12 6.52
CA ARG A 107 5.71 -9.44 5.30
C ARG A 107 6.96 -8.62 5.56
N ILE A 108 7.93 -8.72 4.66
CA ILE A 108 9.11 -7.88 4.62
C ILE A 108 8.96 -6.99 3.40
N ASP A 109 9.16 -5.69 3.55
CA ASP A 109 9.06 -4.68 2.50
C ASP A 109 10.39 -3.96 2.39
N LEU A 110 10.93 -3.84 1.19
CA LEU A 110 12.10 -3.04 0.85
C LEU A 110 11.68 -2.02 -0.19
N SER A 111 11.70 -0.75 0.17
CA SER A 111 11.39 0.36 -0.72
C SER A 111 12.68 1.10 -1.07
N PHE A 112 12.83 1.43 -2.34
CA PHE A 112 13.93 2.22 -2.90
C PHE A 112 13.36 3.41 -3.67
N GLY A 113 14.03 4.56 -3.67
CA GLY A 113 13.55 5.75 -4.39
C GLY A 113 13.87 7.03 -3.64
N GLU A 114 12.87 7.89 -3.45
CA GLU A 114 13.02 9.13 -2.70
C GLU A 114 13.49 8.90 -1.25
N GLN A 115 13.01 7.83 -0.62
CA GLN A 115 13.50 7.35 0.67
C GLN A 115 13.64 5.85 0.61
N ASN A 116 14.82 5.36 0.98
CA ASN A 116 15.02 3.92 1.13
C ASN A 116 14.50 3.49 2.50
N LEU A 117 13.61 2.49 2.50
CA LEU A 117 12.94 2.03 3.71
C LEU A 117 12.92 0.51 3.73
N ALA A 118 13.25 -0.07 4.87
CA ALA A 118 12.99 -1.48 5.15
C ALA A 118 11.87 -1.57 6.19
N ALA A 119 10.81 -2.31 5.89
CA ALA A 119 9.74 -2.56 6.85
C ALA A 119 9.53 -4.06 7.04
N PHE A 120 9.19 -4.44 8.25
CA PHE A 120 8.76 -5.76 8.65
C PHE A 120 7.36 -5.62 9.22
N ARG A 121 6.43 -6.47 8.80
CA ARG A 121 5.06 -6.53 9.33
C ARG A 121 4.78 -7.96 9.73
N TYR A 122 4.26 -8.15 10.92
CA TYR A 122 3.78 -9.40 11.45
C TYR A 122 2.31 -9.23 11.83
N PHE A 123 1.49 -10.17 11.40
CA PHE A 123 0.09 -10.21 11.75
C PHE A 123 -0.25 -11.59 12.32
N ARG A 124 -1.02 -11.60 13.39
CA ARG A 124 -1.55 -12.82 13.99
C ARG A 124 -2.94 -12.58 14.57
N ARG A 125 -3.88 -13.43 14.17
CA ARG A 125 -5.15 -13.59 14.85
C ARG A 125 -4.94 -14.47 16.08
N LEU A 126 -5.04 -13.87 17.28
CA LEU A 126 -4.87 -14.57 18.56
C LEU A 126 -6.13 -15.34 18.96
N THR A 127 -7.30 -14.79 18.64
CA THR A 127 -8.62 -15.40 18.91
C THR A 127 -9.57 -15.01 17.78
N GLN A 128 -10.74 -15.62 17.66
CA GLN A 128 -11.72 -15.24 16.62
C GLN A 128 -12.07 -13.74 16.64
N LYS A 129 -12.02 -13.12 17.83
CA LYS A 129 -12.32 -11.70 18.04
C LYS A 129 -11.09 -10.80 18.21
N LEU A 130 -9.90 -11.37 18.46
CA LEU A 130 -8.69 -10.61 18.79
C LEU A 130 -7.64 -10.76 17.68
N GLN A 131 -7.27 -9.64 17.10
CA GLN A 131 -6.26 -9.53 16.06
C GLN A 131 -5.12 -8.66 16.55
N ALA A 132 -3.89 -9.11 16.36
CA ALA A 132 -2.70 -8.36 16.72
C ALA A 132 -1.80 -8.24 15.49
N SER A 133 -1.18 -7.08 15.36
CA SER A 133 -0.18 -6.81 14.35
C SER A 133 0.96 -5.99 14.95
N ALA A 134 2.16 -6.24 14.46
CA ALA A 134 3.36 -5.52 14.81
C ALA A 134 4.08 -5.17 13.51
N ALA A 135 4.47 -3.91 13.35
CA ALA A 135 5.28 -3.46 12.24
C ALA A 135 6.51 -2.74 12.76
N ALA A 136 7.63 -2.94 12.09
CA ALA A 136 8.89 -2.26 12.36
C ALA A 136 9.38 -1.67 11.04
N THR A 137 9.61 -0.37 10.99
CA THR A 137 10.10 0.35 9.81
C THR A 137 11.42 1.00 10.14
N PHE A 138 12.38 0.89 9.23
CA PHE A 138 13.72 1.41 9.36
C PHE A 138 14.03 2.27 8.13
N GLY A 139 14.35 3.55 8.35
CA GLY A 139 14.93 4.42 7.33
C GLY A 139 16.35 4.00 6.99
N LEU A 140 16.63 3.76 5.72
CA LEU A 140 17.97 3.50 5.20
C LEU A 140 18.50 4.80 4.61
N ALA A 141 19.42 5.46 5.30
CA ALA A 141 20.03 6.69 4.79
C ALA A 141 21.03 6.36 3.66
N GLU A 142 20.93 7.05 2.53
CA GLU A 142 21.97 7.05 1.50
C GLU A 142 22.99 8.15 1.81
N GLY A 143 24.24 7.78 2.08
CA GLY A 143 25.35 8.72 2.21
C GLY A 143 25.53 9.35 3.59
N GLY A 144 26.29 8.65 4.45
CA GLY A 144 27.17 9.24 5.47
C GLY A 144 26.56 9.99 6.67
N SER A 145 25.27 10.34 6.66
CA SER A 145 24.60 11.01 7.79
C SER A 145 23.41 10.16 8.27
N THR A 146 23.71 9.32 9.25
CA THR A 146 22.81 8.32 9.82
C THR A 146 21.73 9.00 10.67
N ILE A 147 20.53 9.14 10.13
CA ILE A 147 19.32 9.04 10.96
C ILE A 147 18.52 7.85 10.44
N ILE A 148 18.90 6.66 10.92
CA ILE A 148 17.99 5.52 10.93
C ILE A 148 16.93 5.89 11.96
N THR A 149 15.75 6.32 11.53
CA THR A 149 14.62 6.48 12.44
C THR A 149 13.89 5.14 12.52
N PRO A 150 14.18 4.28 13.53
CA PRO A 150 13.34 3.12 13.75
C PRO A 150 11.96 3.60 14.19
N SER A 151 10.92 3.06 13.55
CA SER A 151 9.55 3.22 14.01
C SER A 151 8.94 1.85 14.19
N PHE A 152 8.37 1.61 15.36
CA PHE A 152 7.59 0.42 15.63
C PHE A 152 6.13 0.82 15.78
N LEU A 153 5.24 0.03 15.20
CA LEU A 153 3.81 0.20 15.29
C LEU A 153 3.22 -1.12 15.76
N PHE A 154 2.65 -1.12 16.95
CA PHE A 154 1.89 -2.24 17.47
C PHE A 154 0.41 -1.90 17.36
N SER A 155 -0.38 -2.78 16.76
CA SER A 155 -1.83 -2.59 16.69
C SER A 155 -2.55 -3.84 17.16
N VAL A 156 -3.50 -3.63 18.07
CA VAL A 156 -4.42 -4.65 18.56
C VAL A 156 -5.83 -4.22 18.21
N THR A 157 -6.56 -5.08 17.53
CA THR A 157 -7.97 -4.88 17.21
C THR A 157 -8.78 -5.97 17.89
N TYR A 158 -9.82 -5.56 18.63
CA TYR A 158 -10.71 -6.47 19.32
C TYR A 158 -12.15 -6.23 18.89
N GLN A 159 -12.82 -7.27 18.43
CA GLN A 159 -14.23 -7.23 18.09
C GLN A 159 -15.06 -7.49 19.36
N LEU A 160 -15.61 -6.44 19.96
CA LEU A 160 -16.48 -6.55 21.15
C LEU A 160 -17.78 -7.26 20.80
N THR A 161 -18.42 -6.82 19.72
CA THR A 161 -19.74 -7.30 19.24
C THR A 161 -19.70 -7.46 17.73
N HIS A 162 -20.71 -8.10 17.14
CA HIS A 162 -20.84 -8.23 15.67
C HIS A 162 -20.71 -6.89 14.93
N HIS A 163 -21.17 -5.79 15.55
CA HIS A 163 -21.19 -4.44 14.99
C HIS A 163 -20.20 -3.48 15.66
N LEU A 164 -19.42 -3.91 16.65
CA LEU A 164 -18.53 -3.02 17.41
C LEU A 164 -17.12 -3.59 17.46
N SER A 165 -16.16 -2.88 16.89
CA SER A 165 -14.74 -3.17 16.98
C SER A 165 -13.99 -2.03 17.68
N SER A 166 -13.04 -2.38 18.54
CA SER A 166 -12.08 -1.45 19.10
C SER A 166 -10.72 -1.68 18.46
N SER A 167 -9.99 -0.60 18.20
CA SER A 167 -8.63 -0.63 17.70
C SER A 167 -7.74 0.19 18.62
N LEU A 168 -6.63 -0.40 19.06
CA LEU A 168 -5.56 0.31 19.74
C LEU A 168 -4.32 0.23 18.87
N GLN A 169 -3.71 1.37 18.58
CA GLN A 169 -2.48 1.48 17.82
C GLN A 169 -1.47 2.25 18.65
N TRP A 170 -0.30 1.68 18.86
CA TRP A 170 0.80 2.30 19.56
C TRP A 170 1.98 2.44 18.60
N LYS A 171 2.29 3.68 18.25
CA LYS A 171 3.48 4.05 17.49
C LYS A 171 4.57 4.46 18.48
N THR A 172 5.75 3.91 18.32
CA THR A 172 6.97 4.28 19.06
C THR A 172 8.13 4.46 18.07
N GLY A 173 9.07 5.36 18.37
CA GLY A 173 10.11 5.81 17.44
C GLY A 173 10.37 7.30 17.60
N ALA A 174 10.53 8.03 16.48
CA ALA A 174 10.72 9.50 16.50
C ALA A 174 9.57 10.24 17.19
N ASP A 175 8.32 9.86 16.90
CA ASP A 175 7.13 10.37 17.57
C ASP A 175 6.37 9.19 18.17
N SER A 176 6.27 9.18 19.49
CA SER A 176 5.48 8.20 20.21
C SER A 176 4.06 8.70 20.37
N CYS A 177 3.09 7.98 19.81
CA CYS A 177 1.67 8.30 19.98
C CYS A 177 0.85 7.02 20.13
N MET A 178 -0.25 7.14 20.88
CA MET A 178 -1.17 6.03 21.09
C MET A 178 -2.54 6.45 20.58
N LYS A 179 -3.02 5.76 19.55
CA LYS A 179 -4.35 5.98 19.00
C LYS A 179 -5.29 4.88 19.46
N GLY A 180 -6.32 5.26 20.20
CA GLY A 180 -7.44 4.38 20.55
C GLY A 180 -8.63 4.74 19.69
N GLY A 181 -9.36 3.76 19.17
CA GLY A 181 -10.56 4.00 18.39
C GLY A 181 -11.63 2.96 18.61
N LEU A 182 -12.88 3.39 18.50
CA LEU A 182 -14.06 2.54 18.48
C LEU A 182 -14.76 2.74 17.14
N HIS A 183 -15.01 1.63 16.46
CA HIS A 183 -15.72 1.59 15.20
C HIS A 183 -16.99 0.78 15.40
N TYR A 184 -18.12 1.45 15.33
CA TYR A 184 -19.44 0.85 15.31
C TYR A 184 -19.96 0.90 13.89
N ASP A 185 -20.33 -0.25 13.34
CA ASP A 185 -20.86 -0.33 11.98
C ASP A 185 -22.06 -1.27 11.91
N ASN A 186 -23.16 -0.71 11.45
CA ASN A 186 -24.40 -1.39 11.18
C ASN A 186 -24.86 -1.02 9.76
N GLN A 187 -25.73 -1.83 9.15
CA GLN A 187 -26.15 -1.67 7.74
C GLN A 187 -26.70 -0.26 7.38
N THR A 188 -27.09 0.52 8.38
CA THR A 188 -27.65 1.86 8.23
C THR A 188 -26.77 2.99 8.79
N LEU A 189 -25.77 2.68 9.62
CA LEU A 189 -25.03 3.69 10.38
C LEU A 189 -23.63 3.19 10.76
N SER A 190 -22.63 3.91 10.28
CA SER A 190 -21.22 3.76 10.67
C SER A 190 -20.78 4.93 11.54
N VAL A 191 -20.34 4.67 12.76
CA VAL A 191 -19.79 5.66 13.70
C VAL A 191 -18.40 5.23 14.11
N SER A 192 -17.41 6.06 13.81
CA SER A 192 -16.03 5.87 14.26
C SER A 192 -15.60 7.01 15.17
N SER A 193 -15.13 6.68 16.37
CA SER A 193 -14.44 7.62 17.26
C SER A 193 -12.98 7.23 17.40
N ALA A 194 -12.09 8.21 17.43
CA ALA A 194 -10.66 8.00 17.63
C ALA A 194 -10.11 9.07 18.58
N ILE A 195 -9.19 8.65 19.45
CA ILE A 195 -8.48 9.44 20.44
C ILE A 195 -6.99 9.25 20.14
N GLN A 196 -6.22 10.34 20.10
CA GLN A 196 -4.79 10.36 19.78
C GLN A 196 -3.98 10.92 20.96
#